data_AF-A0AAV1JFC7-F1
#
_entry.id   AF-A0AAV1JFC7-F1
#
_cell.length_a   1.000
_cell.length_b   1.000
_cell.length_c   1.000
_cell.angle_alpha   90.00
_cell.angle_beta   90.00
_cell.angle_gamma   90.00
#
_symmetry.space_group_name_H-M   'P 1'
#
loop_
_entity.id
_entity.type
_entity.pdbx_description
1 polymer ?
#
loop_
_entity_poly.entity_id
_entity_poly.type
_entity_poly.pdbx_seq_one_letter_code
_entity_poly.pdbx_strand_id
1 'polypeptide(L)'
;MAKGDKDLEKPVVKNELPTPESRSTDNEDSESNQEQLLDIGEHYLVRRVDDSWRPAEIIQTRYNSSDSCYEYYVHYVGCDRRLDEWVPRHRIMSDRFDGCDQSNNKSDHLLTDKSGRKITRNQKRKHDEINHVQKTYAEMDPTTAALEKEHEAITKVKYIDRIQFGKYEIDTWYFSPYPEEYGKQSKLFICEFCLNYMKLEKTFINHANTCPQRQPQGMEIYRKGTIAIFEADGKEDKLYCQSLCLLAKLFLDHKTLYFDIEQFLFYMLCEVDKQGAHLVGYFSKEKDSPEGNNVACILTLPPFQRQGYGKLLIAFSYELSRLEKVVGSPEKPLSDLGKLSYRSYWSYVILGVLSMTRGILSIKDLSQMTGIAPTDIISTLQSMNMVKYWKGQHVVCVTPKMVAEQFSSSHFKKPRLTIDPDAIRWTPPLKQGPSAKVKK
;
A
#
# COMPACT_ATOMS: atom_id res chain seq x y z
N MET A 1 -1.34 -30.15 -75.90
CA MET A 1 -1.55 -28.81 -75.31
C MET A 1 -1.71 -29.02 -73.81
N ALA A 2 -0.63 -28.91 -73.02
CA ALA A 2 -0.16 -27.68 -72.33
C ALA A 2 -1.19 -27.20 -71.28
N LYS A 3 -0.89 -26.93 -70.00
CA LYS A 3 0.28 -26.86 -69.09
C LYS A 3 -0.32 -26.85 -67.65
N GLY A 4 0.31 -27.41 -66.61
CA GLY A 4 1.22 -26.71 -65.66
C GLY A 4 0.42 -26.03 -64.53
N ASP A 5 0.79 -25.98 -63.24
CA ASP A 5 2.03 -26.19 -62.47
C ASP A 5 1.60 -26.36 -60.99
N LYS A 6 2.07 -27.41 -60.29
CA LYS A 6 3.13 -27.40 -59.26
C LYS A 6 2.76 -26.80 -57.89
N ASP A 7 2.53 -27.73 -56.96
CA ASP A 7 2.66 -27.57 -55.52
C ASP A 7 4.10 -27.17 -55.13
N LEU A 8 4.22 -26.11 -54.34
CA LEU A 8 5.46 -25.66 -53.70
C LEU A 8 5.19 -25.52 -52.20
N GLU A 9 5.64 -26.53 -51.45
CA GLU A 9 5.71 -26.54 -50.00
C GLU A 9 6.65 -25.43 -49.48
N LYS A 10 6.22 -24.76 -48.41
CA LYS A 10 7.00 -23.75 -47.69
C LYS A 10 7.99 -24.44 -46.73
N PRO A 11 9.26 -24.00 -46.64
CA PRO A 11 10.24 -24.60 -45.76
C PRO A 11 10.04 -24.15 -44.30
N VAL A 12 10.03 -25.13 -43.40
CA VAL A 12 10.11 -24.97 -41.94
C VAL A 12 11.57 -24.74 -41.58
N VAL A 13 11.89 -23.53 -41.10
CA VAL A 13 13.21 -23.20 -40.55
C VAL A 13 13.29 -23.76 -39.14
N LYS A 14 14.00 -24.87 -38.97
CA LYS A 14 14.49 -25.36 -37.67
C LYS A 14 15.85 -24.71 -37.41
N ASN A 15 15.95 -23.89 -36.36
CA ASN A 15 17.23 -23.41 -35.86
C ASN A 15 17.90 -24.54 -35.06
N GLU A 16 18.80 -25.28 -35.71
CA GLU A 16 19.73 -26.20 -35.05
C GLU A 16 20.98 -25.43 -34.58
N LEU A 17 21.32 -25.55 -33.29
CA LEU A 17 22.60 -25.08 -32.76
C LEU A 17 23.75 -25.97 -33.25
N PRO A 18 24.95 -25.43 -33.53
CA PRO A 18 26.08 -26.23 -33.97
C PRO A 18 26.72 -27.00 -32.80
N THR A 19 26.97 -28.30 -33.02
CA THR A 19 27.79 -29.17 -32.17
C THR A 19 29.27 -28.98 -32.51
N PRO A 20 30.19 -28.86 -31.53
CA PRO A 20 31.63 -28.86 -31.81
C PRO A 20 32.17 -30.29 -31.91
N GLU A 21 32.91 -30.55 -32.98
CA GLU A 21 33.66 -31.78 -33.22
C GLU A 21 34.73 -32.03 -32.15
N SER A 22 34.84 -33.29 -31.74
CA SER A 22 35.82 -33.81 -30.79
C SER A 22 37.25 -33.78 -31.34
N ARG A 23 38.14 -33.04 -30.67
CA ARG A 23 39.58 -33.33 -30.67
C ARG A 23 40.05 -33.54 -29.24
N SER A 24 40.41 -34.80 -28.97
CA SER A 24 41.07 -35.27 -27.76
C SER A 24 42.48 -34.72 -27.67
N THR A 25 42.78 -33.97 -26.61
CA THR A 25 44.10 -33.91 -25.99
C THR A 25 43.91 -33.57 -24.53
N ASP A 26 44.40 -34.47 -23.68
CA ASP A 26 44.38 -34.43 -22.23
C ASP A 26 44.91 -33.10 -21.68
N ASN A 27 44.19 -32.52 -20.72
CA ASN A 27 44.71 -31.70 -19.64
C ASN A 27 43.63 -31.64 -18.56
N GLU A 28 43.84 -32.42 -17.51
CA GLU A 28 43.15 -32.33 -16.23
C GLU A 28 43.41 -30.95 -15.59
N ASP A 29 42.50 -30.52 -14.71
CA ASP A 29 42.50 -29.27 -13.94
C ASP A 29 41.94 -28.02 -14.66
N SER A 30 40.62 -28.00 -14.84
CA SER A 30 39.82 -26.77 -14.88
C SER A 30 38.37 -27.11 -14.51
N GLU A 31 38.08 -27.29 -13.21
CA GLU A 31 36.71 -27.23 -12.70
C GLU A 31 36.12 -25.86 -13.04
N SER A 32 35.37 -25.82 -14.13
CA SER A 32 34.49 -24.71 -14.43
C SER A 32 33.35 -24.72 -13.40
N ASN A 33 33.33 -23.71 -12.53
CA ASN A 33 32.17 -23.33 -11.74
C ASN A 33 31.01 -23.02 -12.69
N GLN A 34 30.30 -24.06 -13.16
CA GLN A 34 28.92 -23.91 -13.58
C GLN A 34 28.13 -23.67 -12.30
N GLU A 35 27.90 -22.40 -11.96
CA GLU A 35 27.02 -22.03 -10.86
C GLU A 35 25.69 -22.75 -11.04
N GLN A 36 25.44 -23.77 -10.22
CA GLN A 36 24.24 -24.56 -10.28
C GLN A 36 23.03 -23.64 -10.03
N LEU A 37 22.13 -23.58 -11.00
CA LEU A 37 20.89 -22.82 -10.89
C LEU A 37 20.05 -23.38 -9.75
N LEU A 38 19.56 -22.50 -8.88
CA LEU A 38 18.67 -22.87 -7.79
C LEU A 38 17.26 -23.17 -8.32
N ASP A 39 16.63 -24.15 -7.70
CA ASP A 39 15.28 -24.59 -8.05
C ASP A 39 14.20 -23.63 -7.54
N ILE A 40 13.22 -23.34 -8.41
CA ILE A 40 12.06 -22.53 -8.10
C ILE A 40 11.07 -23.34 -7.25
N GLY A 41 10.48 -22.71 -6.23
CA GLY A 41 9.55 -23.31 -5.26
C GLY A 41 10.24 -23.93 -4.04
N GLU A 42 11.57 -23.96 -4.04
CA GLU A 42 12.38 -24.55 -2.97
C GLU A 42 12.85 -23.49 -1.98
N HIS A 43 13.17 -23.94 -0.77
CA HIS A 43 13.60 -23.07 0.32
C HIS A 43 15.12 -23.07 0.47
N TYR A 44 15.71 -21.89 0.62
CA TYR A 44 17.14 -21.71 0.85
C TYR A 44 17.37 -20.68 1.95
N LEU A 45 18.56 -20.72 2.56
CA LEU A 45 19.00 -19.64 3.44
C LEU A 45 19.51 -18.48 2.58
N VAL A 46 18.91 -17.31 2.77
CA VAL A 46 19.24 -16.06 2.06
C VAL A 46 19.76 -15.04 3.06
N ARG A 47 20.92 -14.46 2.76
CA ARG A 47 21.54 -13.39 3.55
C ARG A 47 20.83 -12.08 3.28
N ARG A 48 20.38 -11.38 4.31
CA ARG A 48 19.76 -10.05 4.24
C ARG A 48 20.79 -8.94 4.27
N VAL A 49 20.34 -7.70 4.07
CA VAL A 49 21.16 -6.48 4.14
C VAL A 49 21.73 -6.20 5.54
N ASP A 50 21.12 -6.76 6.58
CA ASP A 50 21.59 -6.71 7.97
C ASP A 50 22.53 -7.89 8.32
N ASP A 51 23.04 -8.59 7.30
CA ASP A 51 23.85 -9.81 7.39
C ASP A 51 23.17 -11.00 8.09
N SER A 52 21.87 -10.92 8.38
CA SER A 52 21.13 -12.05 8.94
C SER A 52 20.75 -13.06 7.85
N TRP A 53 20.91 -14.36 8.15
CA TRP A 53 20.43 -15.44 7.29
C TRP A 53 18.99 -15.78 7.63
N ARG A 54 18.12 -15.86 6.62
CA ARG A 54 16.72 -16.25 6.79
C ARG A 54 16.29 -17.28 5.75
N PRO A 55 15.44 -18.24 6.11
CA PRO A 55 14.83 -19.13 5.15
C PRO A 55 13.91 -18.33 4.21
N ALA A 56 14.05 -18.56 2.91
CA ALA A 56 13.22 -17.95 1.89
C ALA A 56 12.91 -18.94 0.76
N GLU A 57 11.70 -18.83 0.21
CA GLU A 57 11.27 -19.55 -0.98
C GLU A 57 11.76 -18.81 -2.23
N ILE A 58 12.34 -19.53 -3.19
CA ILE A 58 12.71 -18.98 -4.50
C ILE A 58 11.47 -18.98 -5.38
N ILE A 59 10.95 -17.80 -5.72
CA ILE A 59 9.72 -17.67 -6.51
C ILE A 59 10.02 -17.58 -8.01
N GLN A 60 11.09 -16.87 -8.40
CA GLN A 60 11.43 -16.66 -9.80
C GLN A 60 12.93 -16.37 -9.96
N THR A 61 13.46 -16.65 -11.14
CA THR A 61 14.85 -16.34 -11.52
C THR A 61 14.88 -15.43 -12.74
N ARG A 62 15.81 -14.46 -12.78
CA ARG A 62 16.10 -13.63 -13.95
C ARG A 62 17.60 -13.52 -14.19
N TYR A 63 17.99 -13.32 -15.44
CA TYR A 63 19.37 -12.99 -15.78
C TYR A 63 19.51 -11.48 -15.94
N ASN A 64 20.35 -10.86 -15.12
CA ASN A 64 20.64 -9.43 -15.21
C ASN A 64 21.82 -9.22 -16.18
N SER A 65 21.53 -8.76 -17.39
CA SER A 65 22.56 -8.51 -18.42
C SER A 65 23.53 -7.38 -18.06
N SER A 66 23.18 -6.48 -17.14
CA SER A 66 24.05 -5.37 -16.75
C SER A 66 25.17 -5.85 -15.83
N ASP A 67 24.84 -6.71 -14.88
CA ASP A 67 25.77 -7.23 -13.87
C ASP A 67 26.30 -8.64 -14.21
N SER A 68 25.84 -9.22 -15.33
CA SER A 68 26.19 -10.57 -15.81
C SER A 68 25.94 -11.68 -14.79
N CYS A 69 24.95 -11.52 -13.91
CA CYS A 69 24.64 -12.47 -12.84
C CYS A 69 23.17 -12.92 -12.85
N TYR A 70 22.92 -14.12 -12.31
CA TYR A 70 21.58 -14.56 -11.99
C TYR A 70 21.07 -13.94 -10.70
N GLU A 71 19.85 -13.44 -10.75
CA GLU A 71 19.11 -12.92 -9.61
C GLU A 71 17.86 -13.77 -9.37
N TYR A 72 17.52 -13.94 -8.10
CA TYR A 72 16.41 -14.75 -7.64
C TYR A 72 15.45 -13.87 -6.83
N TYR A 73 14.17 -13.90 -7.17
CA TYR A 73 13.13 -13.25 -6.38
C TYR A 73 12.76 -14.16 -5.22
N VAL A 74 12.95 -13.66 -4.00
CA VAL A 74 12.81 -14.45 -2.77
C VAL A 74 11.67 -13.96 -1.91
N HIS A 75 10.91 -14.90 -1.34
CA HIS A 75 9.94 -14.63 -0.29
C HIS A 75 10.43 -15.19 1.04
N TYR A 76 10.63 -14.31 2.02
CA TYR A 76 11.12 -14.71 3.34
C TYR A 76 10.00 -15.37 4.15
N VAL A 77 10.25 -16.58 4.66
CA VAL A 77 9.25 -17.35 5.41
C VAL A 77 8.73 -16.57 6.61
N GLY A 78 7.40 -16.46 6.73
CA GLY A 78 6.74 -15.76 7.84
C GLY A 78 6.86 -14.23 7.80
N CYS A 79 7.34 -13.66 6.69
CA CYS A 79 7.45 -12.22 6.50
C CYS A 79 6.37 -11.69 5.55
N ASP A 80 6.08 -10.39 5.66
CA ASP A 80 5.21 -9.67 4.74
C ASP A 80 5.90 -9.53 3.37
N ARG A 81 5.14 -9.70 2.27
CA ARG A 81 5.62 -9.61 0.87
C ARG A 81 6.32 -8.30 0.54
N ARG A 82 6.08 -7.23 1.30
CA ARG A 82 6.85 -5.97 1.17
C ARG A 82 8.36 -6.13 1.39
N LEU A 83 8.79 -7.23 1.99
CA LEU A 83 10.19 -7.56 2.22
C LEU A 83 10.79 -8.44 1.13
N ASP A 84 9.99 -8.88 0.16
CA ASP A 84 10.45 -9.68 -0.97
C ASP A 84 11.34 -8.81 -1.87
N GLU A 85 12.42 -9.41 -2.39
CA GLU A 85 13.45 -8.71 -3.15
C GLU A 85 14.09 -9.64 -4.19
N TRP A 86 14.69 -9.04 -5.22
CA TRP A 86 15.65 -9.75 -6.07
C TRP A 86 17.00 -9.79 -5.38
N VAL A 87 17.54 -11.00 -5.19
CA VAL A 87 18.86 -11.21 -4.61
C VAL A 87 19.81 -11.88 -5.62
N PRO A 88 21.07 -11.45 -5.71
CA PRO A 88 22.07 -12.12 -6.52
C PRO A 88 22.44 -13.49 -5.93
N ARG A 89 22.90 -14.41 -6.80
CA ARG A 89 23.26 -15.79 -6.43
C ARG A 89 24.16 -15.92 -5.19
N HIS A 90 25.10 -14.99 -5.00
CA HIS A 90 26.06 -15.02 -3.89
C HIS A 90 25.43 -14.75 -2.50
N ARG A 91 24.20 -14.24 -2.44
CA ARG A 91 23.46 -14.06 -1.16
C ARG A 91 22.70 -15.31 -0.73
N ILE A 92 22.74 -16.40 -1.51
CA ILE A 92 21.93 -17.61 -1.28
C ILE A 92 22.87 -18.80 -1.06
N MET A 93 22.63 -19.58 -0.01
CA MET A 93 23.37 -20.83 0.19
C MET A 93 23.02 -21.84 -0.91
N SER A 94 23.99 -22.66 -1.32
CA SER A 94 23.77 -23.71 -2.33
C SER A 94 22.93 -24.87 -1.80
N ASP A 95 23.02 -25.14 -0.49
CA ASP A 95 22.29 -26.22 0.15
C ASP A 95 20.82 -25.83 0.34
N ARG A 96 19.93 -26.74 -0.06
CA ARG A 96 18.50 -26.62 0.21
C ARG A 96 18.28 -26.58 1.71
N PHE A 97 17.42 -25.67 2.14
CA PHE A 97 16.96 -25.63 3.51
C PHE A 97 15.79 -26.61 3.67
N ASP A 98 16.12 -27.86 3.98
CA ASP A 98 15.16 -28.90 4.37
C ASP A 98 14.68 -28.63 5.79
N GLY A 99 13.88 -27.58 5.96
CA GLY A 99 13.12 -27.35 7.18
C GLY A 99 11.96 -28.34 7.30
N CYS A 100 12.21 -29.65 7.24
CA CYS A 100 11.20 -30.64 7.58
C CYS A 100 11.06 -30.72 9.11
N ASP A 101 9.82 -30.54 9.56
CA ASP A 101 9.31 -30.83 10.91
C ASP A 101 9.91 -30.08 12.12
N GLN A 102 9.52 -28.81 12.25
CA GLN A 102 8.92 -28.30 13.50
C GLN A 102 8.36 -26.86 13.36
N SER A 103 7.19 -26.70 12.72
CA SER A 103 6.30 -25.55 13.03
C SER A 103 4.84 -25.68 12.58
N ASN A 104 4.43 -26.75 11.88
CA ASN A 104 3.01 -26.92 11.50
C ASN A 104 2.13 -27.66 12.54
N ASN A 105 2.62 -27.88 13.77
CA ASN A 105 1.79 -28.38 14.88
C ASN A 105 2.20 -27.88 16.29
N LYS A 106 2.88 -26.73 16.40
CA LYS A 106 3.10 -26.01 17.67
C LYS A 106 2.86 -24.51 17.50
N SER A 107 1.69 -24.14 16.97
CA SER A 107 1.11 -22.81 17.14
C SER A 107 0.28 -22.69 18.42
N ASP A 108 0.48 -23.59 19.38
CA ASP A 108 -0.01 -23.45 20.74
C ASP A 108 1.16 -23.57 21.72
N HIS A 109 1.32 -22.54 22.56
CA HIS A 109 2.33 -22.36 23.59
C HIS A 109 3.76 -21.96 23.14
N LEU A 110 4.05 -20.65 23.17
CA LEU A 110 5.02 -20.01 24.09
C LEU A 110 5.11 -18.49 23.83
N LEU A 111 4.07 -17.74 24.20
CA LEU A 111 4.21 -16.31 24.48
C LEU A 111 4.56 -16.16 25.96
N THR A 112 5.86 -16.10 26.25
CA THR A 112 6.36 -15.66 27.55
C THR A 112 6.71 -14.18 27.45
N ASP A 113 6.07 -13.37 28.29
CA ASP A 113 6.53 -12.02 28.60
C ASP A 113 7.89 -12.09 29.31
N LYS A 114 8.66 -11.00 29.32
CA LYS A 114 9.96 -10.85 30.03
C LYS A 114 9.86 -11.05 31.56
N SER A 115 8.72 -11.51 32.06
CA SER A 115 8.43 -11.85 33.46
C SER A 115 7.94 -13.30 33.66
N GLY A 116 7.92 -14.15 32.61
CA GLY A 116 7.64 -15.59 32.73
C GLY A 116 6.20 -15.96 33.14
N ARG A 117 5.24 -15.02 33.14
CA ARG A 117 3.83 -15.30 33.46
C ARG A 117 3.03 -15.68 32.21
N LYS A 118 2.25 -16.76 32.31
CA LYS A 118 1.30 -17.21 31.27
C LYS A 118 0.27 -16.10 30.98
N ILE A 119 0.18 -15.70 29.70
CA ILE A 119 -0.78 -14.71 29.20
C ILE A 119 -2.22 -15.16 29.43
N THR A 120 -3.07 -14.24 29.87
CA THR A 120 -4.50 -14.51 30.12
C THR A 120 -5.29 -14.55 28.80
N ARG A 121 -6.44 -15.26 28.78
CA ARG A 121 -7.33 -15.37 27.61
C ARG A 121 -7.74 -14.00 27.01
N ASN A 122 -7.83 -12.97 27.84
CA ASN A 122 -8.16 -11.60 27.41
C ASN A 122 -6.96 -10.86 26.77
N GLN A 123 -5.73 -11.18 27.21
CA GLN A 123 -4.49 -10.67 26.60
C GLN A 123 -4.17 -11.38 25.27
N LYS A 124 -4.47 -12.68 25.14
CA LYS A 124 -4.38 -13.41 23.86
C LYS A 124 -5.33 -12.82 22.82
N ARG A 125 -6.59 -12.54 23.20
CA ARG A 125 -7.56 -11.85 22.33
C ARG A 125 -7.09 -10.46 21.87
N LYS A 126 -6.56 -9.64 22.78
CA LYS A 126 -5.96 -8.34 22.42
C LYS A 126 -4.73 -8.49 21.53
N HIS A 127 -3.91 -9.51 21.72
CA HIS A 127 -2.72 -9.76 20.89
C HIS A 127 -3.11 -10.18 19.47
N ASP A 128 -4.08 -11.08 19.34
CA ASP A 128 -4.63 -11.53 18.05
C ASP A 128 -5.35 -10.38 17.32
N GLU A 129 -6.05 -9.50 18.05
CA GLU A 129 -6.63 -8.25 17.54
C GLU A 129 -5.59 -7.17 17.20
N ILE A 130 -4.36 -7.25 17.72
CA ILE A 130 -3.27 -6.30 17.42
C ILE A 130 -2.43 -6.79 16.23
N ASN A 131 -2.27 -8.10 16.08
CA ASN A 131 -1.45 -8.71 15.03
C ASN A 131 -2.21 -9.15 13.78
N HIS A 132 -3.55 -9.01 13.77
CA HIS A 132 -4.45 -9.15 12.60
C HIS A 132 -3.81 -9.89 11.42
N VAL A 133 -3.69 -11.20 11.56
CA VAL A 133 -3.51 -12.10 10.42
C VAL A 133 -4.57 -11.70 9.39
N GLN A 134 -4.13 -11.52 8.14
CA GLN A 134 -5.00 -11.19 7.01
C GLN A 134 -6.29 -12.02 7.09
N LYS A 135 -7.43 -11.39 6.78
CA LYS A 135 -8.68 -12.14 6.66
C LYS A 135 -8.45 -13.30 5.72
N THR A 136 -8.58 -14.51 6.23
CA THR A 136 -8.50 -15.73 5.43
C THR A 136 -9.50 -15.64 4.29
N TYR A 137 -9.12 -16.09 3.08
CA TYR A 137 -9.98 -16.17 1.88
C TYR A 137 -11.40 -16.72 2.14
N ALA A 138 -11.59 -17.45 3.24
CA ALA A 138 -12.86 -17.96 3.73
C ALA A 138 -13.93 -16.90 4.07
N GLU A 139 -13.57 -15.62 4.28
CA GLU A 139 -14.54 -14.55 4.59
C GLU A 139 -15.01 -13.76 3.35
N MET A 140 -14.46 -14.04 2.17
CA MET A 140 -14.78 -13.33 0.92
C MET A 140 -15.74 -14.15 0.06
N ASP A 141 -16.52 -13.48 -0.79
CA ASP A 141 -17.36 -14.22 -1.74
C ASP A 141 -16.46 -15.00 -2.72
N PRO A 142 -16.90 -16.16 -3.24
CA PRO A 142 -16.07 -17.03 -4.06
C PRO A 142 -15.51 -16.36 -5.32
N THR A 143 -16.25 -15.40 -5.89
CA THR A 143 -15.84 -14.65 -7.08
C THR A 143 -14.72 -13.66 -6.77
N THR A 144 -14.86 -12.88 -5.69
CA THR A 144 -13.81 -11.95 -5.23
C THR A 144 -12.57 -12.72 -4.79
N ALA A 145 -12.73 -13.82 -4.04
CA ALA A 145 -11.60 -14.65 -3.63
C ALA A 145 -10.83 -15.27 -4.81
N ALA A 146 -11.53 -15.67 -5.88
CA ALA A 146 -10.89 -16.19 -7.09
C ALA A 146 -10.12 -15.10 -7.86
N LEU A 147 -10.73 -13.91 -8.03
CA LEU A 147 -10.09 -12.76 -8.67
C LEU A 147 -8.86 -12.30 -7.87
N GLU A 148 -8.95 -12.26 -6.54
CA GLU A 148 -7.82 -11.93 -5.69
C GLU A 148 -6.71 -12.96 -5.77
N LYS A 149 -7.04 -14.26 -5.80
CA LYS A 149 -6.04 -15.33 -5.94
C LYS A 149 -5.32 -15.29 -7.29
N GLU A 150 -6.06 -15.01 -8.37
CA GLU A 150 -5.47 -14.82 -9.70
C GLU A 150 -4.60 -13.56 -9.74
N HIS A 151 -5.10 -12.44 -9.20
CA HIS A 151 -4.36 -11.20 -9.09
C HIS A 151 -3.08 -11.38 -8.26
N GLU A 152 -3.13 -12.07 -7.12
CA GLU A 152 -1.95 -12.41 -6.33
C GLU A 152 -0.95 -13.27 -7.11
N ALA A 153 -1.41 -14.26 -7.87
CA ALA A 153 -0.52 -15.11 -8.67
C ALA A 153 0.24 -14.29 -9.74
N ILE A 154 -0.43 -13.33 -10.39
CA ILE A 154 0.17 -12.46 -11.41
C ILE A 154 1.10 -11.41 -10.78
N THR A 155 0.73 -10.90 -9.60
CA THR A 155 1.43 -9.78 -8.92
C THR A 155 2.47 -10.22 -7.88
N LYS A 156 2.68 -11.53 -7.73
CA LYS A 156 3.64 -12.15 -6.80
C LYS A 156 5.06 -11.62 -6.96
N VAL A 157 5.46 -11.31 -8.20
CA VAL A 157 6.83 -10.87 -8.49
C VAL A 157 6.85 -9.40 -8.85
N LYS A 158 7.58 -8.64 -8.04
CA LYS A 158 7.86 -7.24 -8.27
C LYS A 158 9.03 -7.09 -9.23
N TYR A 159 8.85 -6.41 -10.37
CA TYR A 159 9.93 -6.15 -11.33
C TYR A 159 10.64 -4.81 -11.09
N ILE A 160 9.87 -3.75 -10.80
CA ILE A 160 10.41 -2.43 -10.48
C ILE A 160 10.90 -2.46 -9.05
N ASP A 161 12.20 -2.43 -8.85
CA ASP A 161 12.86 -2.50 -7.55
C ASP A 161 12.91 -1.15 -6.86
N ARG A 162 13.16 -0.10 -7.64
CA ARG A 162 13.33 1.28 -7.15
C ARG A 162 12.69 2.30 -8.07
N ILE A 163 12.33 3.45 -7.48
CA ILE A 163 11.96 4.64 -8.25
C ILE A 163 12.84 5.82 -7.87
N GLN A 164 13.18 6.65 -8.86
CA GLN A 164 13.65 8.02 -8.63
C GLN A 164 12.45 8.95 -8.62
N PHE A 165 12.18 9.61 -7.49
CA PHE A 165 11.09 10.57 -7.31
C PHE A 165 11.62 11.87 -6.73
N GLY A 166 11.78 12.89 -7.59
CA GLY A 166 12.49 14.11 -7.24
C GLY A 166 13.92 13.80 -6.78
N LYS A 167 14.28 14.27 -5.58
CA LYS A 167 15.58 13.99 -4.93
C LYS A 167 15.68 12.62 -4.24
N TYR A 168 14.60 11.84 -4.21
CA TYR A 168 14.57 10.58 -3.46
C TYR A 168 14.72 9.37 -4.39
N GLU A 169 15.54 8.42 -3.96
CA GLU A 169 15.49 7.05 -4.47
C GLU A 169 14.70 6.21 -3.46
N ILE A 170 13.65 5.52 -3.90
CA ILE A 170 12.68 4.83 -3.03
C ILE A 170 12.56 3.37 -3.47
N ASP A 171 12.82 2.44 -2.55
CA ASP A 171 12.52 1.02 -2.75
C ASP A 171 11.00 0.80 -2.77
N THR A 172 10.54 0.07 -3.77
CA THR A 172 9.12 -0.28 -3.95
C THR A 172 8.77 -1.51 -3.10
N TRP A 173 7.50 -1.68 -2.74
CA TRP A 173 7.05 -2.77 -1.86
C TRP A 173 6.27 -3.84 -2.61
N TYR A 174 5.50 -3.43 -3.62
CA TYR A 174 4.60 -4.32 -4.35
C TYR A 174 4.72 -4.12 -5.86
N PHE A 175 4.24 -5.10 -6.61
CA PHE A 175 4.04 -4.97 -8.04
C PHE A 175 3.07 -3.84 -8.37
N SER A 176 3.36 -3.09 -9.45
CA SER A 176 2.46 -2.11 -10.06
C SER A 176 2.41 -2.32 -11.58
N PRO A 177 1.21 -2.30 -12.20
CA PRO A 177 1.00 -2.62 -13.60
C PRO A 177 1.32 -1.43 -14.52
N TYR A 178 2.55 -0.93 -14.44
CA TYR A 178 3.05 -0.01 -15.46
C TYR A 178 3.01 -0.69 -16.84
N PRO A 179 2.82 0.08 -17.94
CA PRO A 179 2.80 -0.49 -19.28
C PRO A 179 4.03 -1.37 -19.52
N GLU A 180 3.89 -2.45 -20.31
CA GLU A 180 4.89 -3.53 -20.43
C GLU A 180 6.32 -3.01 -20.66
N GLU A 181 6.42 -1.94 -21.44
CA GLU A 181 7.68 -1.32 -21.80
C GLU A 181 8.44 -0.70 -20.61
N TYR A 182 7.75 -0.37 -19.51
CA TYR A 182 8.29 0.13 -18.23
C TYR A 182 8.21 -0.91 -17.12
N GLY A 183 7.22 -1.82 -17.17
CA GLY A 183 6.90 -2.74 -16.08
C GLY A 183 8.02 -3.73 -15.73
N LYS A 184 8.96 -3.98 -16.66
CA LYS A 184 10.11 -4.89 -16.46
C LYS A 184 11.43 -4.17 -16.12
N GLN A 185 11.41 -2.85 -15.93
CA GLN A 185 12.60 -2.07 -15.56
C GLN A 185 12.92 -2.25 -14.07
N SER A 186 14.20 -2.37 -13.71
CA SER A 186 14.61 -2.40 -12.29
C SER A 186 14.44 -1.05 -11.60
N LYS A 187 14.70 0.05 -12.32
CA LYS A 187 14.54 1.43 -11.84
C LYS A 187 13.67 2.25 -12.78
N LEU A 188 12.70 2.96 -12.22
CA LEU A 188 11.84 3.90 -12.96
C LEU A 188 12.10 5.34 -12.49
N PHE A 189 12.06 6.30 -13.41
CA PHE A 189 12.23 7.72 -13.09
C PHE A 189 10.91 8.44 -13.22
N ILE A 190 10.43 9.05 -12.14
CA ILE A 190 9.10 9.65 -12.07
C ILE A 190 9.25 11.12 -11.71
N CYS A 191 8.67 12.00 -12.53
CA CYS A 191 8.60 13.43 -12.26
C CYS A 191 7.73 13.70 -11.03
N GLU A 192 8.24 14.45 -10.06
CA GLU A 192 7.51 14.72 -8.81
C GLU A 192 6.30 15.65 -8.97
N PHE A 193 6.25 16.41 -10.07
CA PHE A 193 5.17 17.39 -10.32
C PHE A 193 4.08 16.84 -11.24
N CYS A 194 4.44 16.28 -12.39
CA CYS A 194 3.45 15.80 -13.38
C CYS A 194 3.23 14.29 -13.34
N LEU A 195 4.00 13.55 -12.53
CA LEU A 195 3.96 12.09 -12.39
C LEU A 195 4.27 11.30 -13.68
N ASN A 196 4.79 11.97 -14.73
CA ASN A 196 5.26 11.29 -15.91
C ASN A 196 6.43 10.36 -15.56
N TYR A 197 6.39 9.13 -16.06
CA TYR A 197 7.35 8.08 -15.77
C TYR A 197 8.22 7.76 -16.99
N MET A 198 9.49 7.47 -16.75
CA MET A 198 10.53 7.34 -17.77
C MET A 198 11.48 6.18 -17.41
N LYS A 199 12.04 5.54 -18.44
CA LYS A 199 12.98 4.40 -18.28
C LYS A 199 14.41 4.85 -18.03
N LEU A 200 14.82 5.96 -18.66
CA LEU A 200 16.19 6.40 -18.71
C LEU A 200 16.40 7.67 -17.88
N GLU A 201 17.52 7.74 -17.18
CA GLU A 201 17.93 8.92 -16.43
C GLU A 201 18.08 10.15 -17.34
N LYS A 202 18.65 9.97 -18.53
CA LYS A 202 18.83 11.05 -19.52
C LYS A 202 17.50 11.71 -19.90
N THR A 203 16.47 10.91 -20.12
CA THR A 203 15.13 11.44 -20.46
C THR A 203 14.49 12.13 -19.26
N PHE A 204 14.72 11.60 -18.04
CA PHE A 204 14.27 12.22 -16.81
C PHE A 204 14.89 13.60 -16.57
N ILE A 205 16.21 13.73 -16.73
CA ILE A 205 16.91 15.02 -16.57
C ILE A 205 16.40 16.04 -17.59
N ASN A 206 16.26 15.65 -18.86
CA ASN A 206 15.69 16.52 -19.89
C ASN A 206 14.26 16.94 -19.55
N HIS A 207 13.44 16.01 -19.05
CA HIS A 207 12.08 16.31 -18.63
C HIS A 207 12.06 17.26 -17.42
N ALA A 208 12.86 17.01 -16.38
CA ALA A 208 12.91 17.85 -15.18
C ALA A 208 13.27 19.31 -15.50
N ASN A 209 14.16 19.53 -16.49
CA ASN A 209 14.56 20.87 -16.94
C ASN A 209 13.50 21.59 -17.77
N THR A 210 12.67 20.86 -18.51
CA THR A 210 11.71 21.41 -19.49
C THR A 210 10.25 21.34 -19.05
N CYS A 211 9.95 20.55 -18.01
CA CYS A 211 8.61 20.37 -17.51
C CYS A 211 8.05 21.71 -17.02
N PRO A 212 6.86 22.15 -17.50
CA PRO A 212 6.25 23.39 -17.04
C PRO A 212 5.52 23.26 -15.70
N GLN A 213 5.23 22.03 -15.26
CA GLN A 213 4.45 21.78 -14.05
C GLN A 213 5.30 21.92 -12.78
N ARG A 214 4.76 22.62 -11.78
CA ARG A 214 5.38 22.79 -10.44
C ARG A 214 4.40 22.51 -9.30
N GLN A 215 3.27 21.89 -9.61
CA GLN A 215 2.25 21.48 -8.65
C GLN A 215 1.42 20.34 -9.26
N PRO A 216 0.65 19.60 -8.44
CA PRO A 216 -0.33 18.65 -8.95
C PRO A 216 -1.34 19.28 -9.90
N GLN A 217 -1.91 18.45 -10.79
CA GLN A 217 -3.12 18.83 -11.52
C GLN A 217 -4.32 18.97 -10.56
N GLY A 218 -5.35 19.69 -10.98
CA GLY A 218 -6.51 20.01 -10.15
C GLY A 218 -6.43 21.36 -9.43
N MET A 219 -7.29 21.54 -8.44
CA MET A 219 -7.52 22.80 -7.74
C MET A 219 -6.96 22.77 -6.32
N GLU A 220 -6.25 23.83 -5.92
CA GLU A 220 -5.84 24.02 -4.54
C GLU A 220 -7.06 24.38 -3.67
N ILE A 221 -7.41 23.50 -2.73
CA ILE A 221 -8.59 23.66 -1.86
C ILE A 221 -8.22 23.88 -0.39
N TYR A 222 -6.94 23.82 -0.04
CA TYR A 222 -6.45 24.11 1.30
C TYR A 222 -5.01 24.63 1.26
N ARG A 223 -4.74 25.66 2.06
CA ARG A 223 -3.40 26.24 2.21
C ARG A 223 -3.18 26.77 3.61
N LYS A 224 -2.15 26.23 4.31
CA LYS A 224 -1.68 26.78 5.59
C LYS A 224 -0.16 26.67 5.69
N GLY A 225 0.51 27.82 5.70
CA GLY A 225 1.97 27.88 5.66
C GLY A 225 2.52 27.16 4.44
N THR A 226 3.41 26.20 4.65
CA THR A 226 4.02 25.37 3.59
C THR A 226 3.20 24.15 3.22
N ILE A 227 2.01 23.94 3.79
CA ILE A 227 1.17 22.78 3.49
C ILE A 227 0.02 23.20 2.57
N ALA A 228 -0.16 22.45 1.48
CA ALA A 228 -1.27 22.61 0.55
C ALA A 228 -1.95 21.26 0.25
N ILE A 229 -3.25 21.29 -0.02
CA ILE A 229 -4.00 20.12 -0.53
C ILE A 229 -4.71 20.51 -1.82
N PHE A 230 -4.51 19.68 -2.85
CA PHE A 230 -5.11 19.82 -4.16
C PHE A 230 -6.18 18.75 -4.36
N GLU A 231 -7.31 19.11 -4.97
CA GLU A 231 -8.37 18.20 -5.41
C GLU A 231 -8.29 18.04 -6.92
N ALA A 232 -8.16 16.81 -7.39
CA ALA A 232 -8.25 16.45 -8.82
C ALA A 232 -9.41 15.48 -9.04
N ASP A 233 -10.07 15.64 -10.19
CA ASP A 233 -11.14 14.75 -10.62
C ASP A 233 -10.56 13.68 -11.54
N GLY A 234 -10.76 12.40 -11.24
CA GLY A 234 -10.23 11.30 -12.05
C GLY A 234 -10.78 11.24 -13.49
N LYS A 235 -11.90 11.90 -13.76
CA LYS A 235 -12.46 12.08 -15.12
C LYS A 235 -11.77 13.21 -15.88
N GLU A 236 -11.57 14.35 -15.24
CA GLU A 236 -11.00 15.54 -15.89
C GLU A 236 -9.46 15.44 -16.00
N ASP A 237 -8.79 15.01 -14.93
CA ASP A 237 -7.32 14.89 -14.82
C ASP A 237 -6.86 13.43 -15.00
N LYS A 238 -7.45 12.71 -15.98
CA LYS A 238 -7.35 11.24 -16.11
C LYS A 238 -5.91 10.70 -16.12
N LEU A 239 -5.05 11.24 -16.98
CA LEU A 239 -3.67 10.75 -17.13
C LEU A 239 -2.83 10.94 -15.86
N TYR A 240 -3.00 12.09 -15.21
CA TYR A 240 -2.29 12.40 -13.98
C TYR A 240 -2.75 11.46 -12.84
N CYS A 241 -4.07 11.29 -12.68
CA CYS A 241 -4.64 10.44 -11.65
C CYS A 241 -4.32 8.94 -11.89
N GLN A 242 -4.25 8.48 -13.14
CA GLN A 242 -3.78 7.13 -13.47
C GLN A 242 -2.30 6.94 -13.09
N SER A 243 -1.45 7.93 -13.40
CA SER A 243 -0.03 7.92 -13.02
C SER A 243 0.15 7.90 -11.50
N LEU A 244 -0.68 8.66 -10.76
CA LEU A 244 -0.74 8.61 -9.30
C LEU A 244 -1.16 7.24 -8.78
N CYS A 245 -2.13 6.59 -9.42
CA CYS A 245 -2.56 5.24 -9.05
C CYS A 245 -1.47 4.19 -9.25
N LEU A 246 -0.73 4.26 -10.36
CA LEU A 246 0.42 3.39 -10.64
C LEU A 246 1.54 3.61 -9.61
N LEU A 247 1.85 4.87 -9.29
CA LEU A 247 2.81 5.20 -8.22
C LEU A 247 2.35 4.64 -6.86
N ALA A 248 1.07 4.81 -6.54
CA ALA A 248 0.52 4.35 -5.26
C ALA A 248 0.54 2.83 -5.13
N LYS A 249 0.27 2.11 -6.22
CA LYS A 249 0.25 0.64 -6.24
C LYS A 249 1.62 0.02 -5.93
N LEU A 250 2.72 0.74 -6.16
CA LEU A 250 4.06 0.32 -5.70
C LEU A 250 4.17 0.19 -4.18
N PHE A 251 3.27 0.82 -3.42
CA PHE A 251 3.29 0.88 -1.96
C PHE A 251 1.98 0.40 -1.30
N LEU A 252 0.99 -0.02 -2.10
CA LEU A 252 -0.30 -0.56 -1.65
C LEU A 252 -0.52 -1.94 -2.27
N ASP A 253 -0.72 -2.94 -1.40
CA ASP A 253 -0.91 -4.33 -1.84
C ASP A 253 -2.27 -4.50 -2.57
N HIS A 254 -3.35 -4.11 -1.90
CA HIS A 254 -4.73 -4.37 -2.32
C HIS A 254 -5.36 -3.25 -3.16
N LYS A 255 -4.57 -2.44 -3.87
CA LYS A 255 -5.15 -1.45 -4.80
C LYS A 255 -5.50 -2.11 -6.12
N THR A 256 -6.78 -2.21 -6.44
CA THR A 256 -7.29 -2.92 -7.62
C THR A 256 -7.64 -1.99 -8.78
N LEU A 257 -8.07 -0.75 -8.50
CA LEU A 257 -8.45 0.22 -9.53
C LEU A 257 -7.32 1.21 -9.80
N TYR A 258 -6.82 1.22 -11.03
CA TYR A 258 -5.77 2.13 -11.49
C TYR A 258 -6.03 2.77 -12.86
N PHE A 259 -6.89 2.20 -13.71
CA PHE A 259 -7.28 2.79 -15.01
C PHE A 259 -8.71 3.36 -15.01
N ASP A 260 -9.65 2.65 -14.38
CA ASP A 260 -11.05 3.05 -14.25
C ASP A 260 -11.24 3.95 -13.02
N ILE A 261 -10.83 5.21 -13.17
CA ILE A 261 -10.72 6.18 -12.05
C ILE A 261 -11.75 7.33 -12.12
N GLU A 262 -12.64 7.33 -13.11
CA GLU A 262 -13.55 8.45 -13.40
C GLU A 262 -14.56 8.71 -12.26
N GLN A 263 -14.80 7.72 -11.42
CA GLN A 263 -15.68 7.80 -10.24
C GLN A 263 -14.96 8.28 -8.98
N PHE A 264 -13.69 8.65 -9.07
CA PHE A 264 -12.88 9.02 -7.91
C PHE A 264 -12.44 10.50 -7.96
N LEU A 265 -12.41 11.11 -6.79
CA LEU A 265 -11.71 12.34 -6.49
C LEU A 265 -10.39 11.99 -5.78
N PHE A 266 -9.35 12.77 -6.05
CA PHE A 266 -8.02 12.60 -5.49
C PHE A 266 -7.60 13.85 -4.71
N TYR A 267 -7.23 13.67 -3.45
CA TYR A 267 -6.82 14.74 -2.55
C TYR A 267 -5.33 14.61 -2.25
N MET A 268 -4.52 15.46 -2.87
CA MET A 268 -3.06 15.38 -2.87
C MET A 268 -2.48 16.38 -1.89
N LEU A 269 -1.80 15.86 -0.88
CA LEU A 269 -1.09 16.65 0.12
C LEU A 269 0.32 16.96 -0.38
N CYS A 270 0.66 18.25 -0.37
CA CYS A 270 1.96 18.75 -0.79
C CYS A 270 2.64 19.60 0.29
N GLU A 271 3.96 19.50 0.33
CA GLU A 271 4.83 20.52 0.92
C GLU A 271 5.18 21.53 -0.17
N VAL A 272 5.09 22.82 0.13
CA VAL A 272 5.34 23.89 -0.84
C VAL A 272 6.54 24.71 -0.42
N ASP A 273 7.45 24.88 -1.37
CA ASP A 273 8.63 25.72 -1.26
C ASP A 273 8.72 26.71 -2.43
N LYS A 274 9.93 27.24 -2.70
CA LYS A 274 10.16 28.19 -3.80
C LYS A 274 10.15 27.55 -5.19
N GLN A 275 10.37 26.24 -5.27
CA GLN A 275 10.41 25.47 -6.51
C GLN A 275 9.02 25.01 -6.91
N GLY A 276 8.17 24.62 -5.95
CA GLY A 276 6.81 24.20 -6.25
C GLY A 276 6.11 23.51 -5.09
N ALA A 277 5.04 22.78 -5.42
CA ALA A 277 4.32 21.90 -4.51
C ALA A 277 4.74 20.44 -4.74
N HIS A 278 5.44 19.90 -3.75
CA HIS A 278 6.02 18.56 -3.76
C HIS A 278 5.04 17.56 -3.14
N LEU A 279 4.66 16.54 -3.89
CA LEU A 279 3.72 15.51 -3.42
C LEU A 279 4.32 14.72 -2.26
N VAL A 280 3.57 14.64 -1.16
CA VAL A 280 3.95 13.94 0.07
C VAL A 280 3.07 12.70 0.31
N GLY A 281 1.82 12.79 -0.12
CA GLY A 281 0.84 11.73 0.02
C GLY A 281 -0.50 12.13 -0.56
N TYR A 282 -1.45 11.22 -0.58
CA TYR A 282 -2.80 11.50 -1.06
C TYR A 282 -3.81 10.57 -0.40
N PHE A 283 -5.10 10.89 -0.55
CA PHE A 283 -6.16 9.90 -0.48
C PHE A 283 -7.11 10.04 -1.66
N SER A 284 -7.78 8.95 -2.03
CA SER A 284 -8.88 8.96 -3.00
C SER A 284 -10.23 8.79 -2.30
N LYS A 285 -11.28 9.32 -2.90
CA LYS A 285 -12.66 9.22 -2.42
C LYS A 285 -13.57 8.94 -3.61
N GLU A 286 -14.48 7.99 -3.48
CA GLU A 286 -15.53 7.78 -4.47
C GLU A 286 -16.48 8.99 -4.48
N LYS A 287 -16.88 9.45 -5.67
CA LYS A 287 -17.87 10.53 -5.82
C LYS A 287 -19.20 10.14 -5.17
N ASP A 288 -19.61 8.90 -5.40
CA ASP A 288 -20.82 8.31 -4.86
C ASP A 288 -20.49 6.95 -4.22
N SER A 289 -20.23 6.95 -2.90
CA SER A 289 -19.96 5.72 -2.15
C SER A 289 -21.24 5.15 -1.53
N PRO A 290 -21.71 3.95 -1.92
CA PRO A 290 -22.92 3.34 -1.35
C PRO A 290 -22.80 3.06 0.16
N GLU A 291 -21.59 2.76 0.61
CA GLU A 291 -21.28 2.46 2.01
C GLU A 291 -20.99 3.71 2.85
N GLY A 292 -20.95 4.89 2.21
CA GLY A 292 -20.58 6.13 2.88
C GLY A 292 -19.10 6.20 3.24
N ASN A 293 -18.23 5.53 2.47
CA ASN A 293 -16.79 5.59 2.70
C ASN A 293 -16.28 7.00 2.32
N ASN A 294 -15.55 7.65 3.23
CA ASN A 294 -14.97 8.97 2.98
C ASN A 294 -13.52 8.91 2.48
N VAL A 295 -12.94 7.71 2.49
CA VAL A 295 -11.61 7.38 1.96
C VAL A 295 -11.67 6.00 1.35
N ALA A 296 -11.22 5.86 0.10
CA ALA A 296 -11.01 4.58 -0.56
C ALA A 296 -9.56 4.10 -0.35
N CYS A 297 -8.59 4.82 -0.93
CA CYS A 297 -7.17 4.58 -0.69
C CYS A 297 -6.53 5.78 0.02
N ILE A 298 -5.53 5.53 0.87
CA ILE A 298 -4.72 6.57 1.50
C ILE A 298 -3.25 6.14 1.53
N LEU A 299 -2.36 7.05 1.17
CA LEU A 299 -0.93 6.80 1.12
C LEU A 299 -0.15 8.04 1.57
N THR A 300 0.88 7.81 2.39
CA THR A 300 1.99 8.75 2.55
C THR A 300 3.22 8.10 1.94
N LEU A 301 3.89 8.80 1.02
CA LEU A 301 5.07 8.28 0.34
C LEU A 301 6.16 7.91 1.37
N PRO A 302 6.93 6.83 1.16
CA PRO A 302 7.83 6.29 2.19
C PRO A 302 8.77 7.31 2.86
N PRO A 303 9.43 8.25 2.14
CA PRO A 303 10.32 9.24 2.76
C PRO A 303 9.63 10.16 3.78
N PHE A 304 8.31 10.32 3.67
CA PHE A 304 7.52 11.25 4.48
C PHE A 304 6.69 10.54 5.56
N GLN A 305 6.81 9.23 5.70
CA GLN A 305 6.09 8.47 6.73
C GLN A 305 6.57 8.84 8.14
N ARG A 306 5.69 8.66 9.13
CA ARG A 306 5.95 8.96 10.55
C ARG A 306 6.25 10.44 10.88
N GLN A 307 6.08 11.35 9.92
CA GLN A 307 6.27 12.80 10.14
C GLN A 307 4.99 13.53 10.56
N GLY A 308 3.82 12.91 10.37
CA GLY A 308 2.50 13.45 10.77
C GLY A 308 1.50 13.55 9.62
N TYR A 309 1.96 13.46 8.38
CA TYR A 309 1.15 13.62 7.17
C TYR A 309 -0.01 12.62 7.04
N GLY A 310 0.19 11.35 7.41
CA GLY A 310 -0.90 10.37 7.40
C GLY A 310 -2.08 10.78 8.30
N LYS A 311 -1.82 11.30 9.50
CA LYS A 311 -2.88 11.84 10.37
C LYS A 311 -3.51 13.11 9.82
N LEU A 312 -2.73 13.92 9.10
CA LEU A 312 -3.23 15.13 8.45
C LEU A 312 -4.21 14.82 7.32
N LEU A 313 -3.88 13.84 6.46
CA LEU A 313 -4.76 13.33 5.41
C LEU A 313 -6.07 12.76 5.99
N ILE A 314 -5.98 11.95 7.05
CA ILE A 314 -7.16 11.44 7.77
C ILE A 314 -7.99 12.59 8.34
N ALA A 315 -7.35 13.58 8.98
CA ALA A 315 -8.06 14.73 9.52
C ALA A 315 -8.81 15.49 8.42
N PHE A 316 -8.15 15.72 7.28
CA PHE A 316 -8.74 16.42 6.14
C PHE A 316 -9.94 15.68 5.55
N SER A 317 -9.88 14.34 5.42
CA SER A 317 -11.03 13.58 4.90
C SER A 317 -12.28 13.74 5.79
N TYR A 318 -12.09 13.84 7.12
CA TYR A 318 -13.19 14.12 8.05
C TYR A 318 -13.66 15.58 8.04
N GLU A 319 -12.80 16.55 7.73
CA GLU A 319 -13.25 17.94 7.49
C GLU A 319 -14.21 17.99 6.31
N LEU A 320 -13.89 17.30 5.20
CA LEU A 320 -14.77 17.21 4.04
C LEU A 320 -16.11 16.58 4.42
N SER A 321 -16.10 15.45 5.14
CA SER A 321 -17.34 14.81 5.61
C SER A 321 -18.20 15.75 6.48
N ARG A 322 -17.58 16.57 7.34
CA ARG A 322 -18.29 17.56 8.17
C ARG A 322 -18.89 18.69 7.34
N LEU A 323 -18.17 19.20 6.34
CA LEU A 323 -18.68 20.20 5.40
C LEU A 323 -19.87 19.66 4.59
N GLU A 324 -19.83 18.38 4.23
CA GLU A 324 -20.93 17.65 3.58
C GLU A 324 -22.08 17.29 4.53
N LYS A 325 -21.89 17.45 5.85
CA LYS A 325 -22.84 17.05 6.91
C LYS A 325 -23.15 15.55 6.86
N VAL A 326 -22.16 14.73 6.52
CA VAL A 326 -22.24 13.27 6.51
C VAL A 326 -21.26 12.66 7.52
N VAL A 327 -21.52 11.40 7.88
CA VAL A 327 -20.57 10.59 8.63
C VAL A 327 -19.78 9.72 7.66
N GLY A 328 -18.52 9.45 7.99
CA GLY A 328 -17.63 8.66 7.14
C GLY A 328 -16.80 7.64 7.92
N SER A 329 -16.46 6.56 7.20
CA SER A 329 -15.46 5.55 7.57
C SER A 329 -14.50 5.41 6.39
N PRO A 330 -13.24 5.00 6.61
CA PRO A 330 -12.45 4.46 5.51
C PRO A 330 -13.03 3.14 4.99
N GLU A 331 -12.78 2.87 3.72
CA GLU A 331 -12.98 1.57 3.08
C GLU A 331 -12.18 0.47 3.81
N LYS A 332 -12.72 -0.76 3.81
CA LYS A 332 -12.15 -1.93 4.49
C LYS A 332 -11.85 -3.02 3.46
N PRO A 333 -10.77 -3.81 3.63
CA PRO A 333 -9.88 -3.85 4.79
C PRO A 333 -8.78 -2.76 4.77
N LEU A 334 -8.49 -2.19 5.95
CA LEU A 334 -7.35 -1.29 6.13
C LEU A 334 -6.03 -2.06 6.26
N SER A 335 -4.94 -1.48 5.76
CA SER A 335 -3.57 -1.93 6.09
C SER A 335 -3.28 -1.75 7.59
N ASP A 336 -2.34 -2.50 8.15
CA ASP A 336 -2.02 -2.41 9.59
C ASP A 336 -1.53 -1.02 10.00
N LEU A 337 -0.72 -0.38 9.14
CA LEU A 337 -0.31 1.01 9.34
C LEU A 337 -1.51 1.97 9.27
N GLY A 338 -2.46 1.70 8.37
CA GLY A 338 -3.74 2.42 8.29
C GLY A 338 -4.54 2.29 9.58
N LYS A 339 -4.80 1.07 10.06
CA LYS A 339 -5.54 0.81 11.31
C LYS A 339 -4.94 1.55 12.50
N LEU A 340 -3.61 1.48 12.68
CA LEU A 340 -2.92 2.19 13.76
C LEU A 340 -3.09 3.71 13.66
N SER A 341 -3.01 4.26 12.44
CA SER A 341 -3.16 5.69 12.18
C SER A 341 -4.58 6.19 12.45
N TYR A 342 -5.60 5.48 11.96
CA TYR A 342 -7.02 5.79 12.20
C TYR A 342 -7.38 5.68 13.69
N ARG A 343 -7.01 4.58 14.36
CA ARG A 343 -7.26 4.44 15.82
C ARG A 343 -6.63 5.56 16.62
N SER A 344 -5.41 5.95 16.29
CA SER A 344 -4.73 7.06 16.97
C SER A 344 -5.40 8.40 16.70
N TYR A 345 -5.89 8.64 15.48
CA TYR A 345 -6.65 9.84 15.13
C TYR A 345 -8.02 9.87 15.84
N TRP A 346 -8.82 8.80 15.77
CA TRP A 346 -10.13 8.73 16.43
C TRP A 346 -10.03 8.91 17.93
N SER A 347 -9.04 8.28 18.57
CA SER A 347 -8.81 8.45 20.01
C SER A 347 -8.54 9.93 20.34
N TYR A 348 -7.72 10.60 19.54
CA TYR A 348 -7.43 12.03 19.72
C TYR A 348 -8.69 12.91 19.62
N VAL A 349 -9.48 12.73 18.57
CA VAL A 349 -10.68 13.54 18.32
C VAL A 349 -11.75 13.27 19.38
N ILE A 350 -12.04 12.00 19.66
CA ILE A 350 -13.08 11.60 20.63
C ILE A 350 -12.72 12.09 22.04
N LEU A 351 -11.47 11.91 22.49
CA LEU A 351 -11.03 12.43 23.79
C LEU A 351 -11.08 13.95 23.85
N GLY A 352 -10.76 14.64 22.74
CA GLY A 352 -10.92 16.08 22.62
C GLY A 352 -12.36 16.53 22.90
N VAL A 353 -13.34 15.92 22.23
CA VAL A 353 -14.77 16.21 22.44
C VAL A 353 -15.21 15.89 23.87
N LEU A 354 -14.84 14.71 24.39
CA LEU A 354 -15.18 14.30 25.75
C LEU A 354 -14.57 15.22 26.82
N SER A 355 -13.43 15.84 26.54
CA SER A 355 -12.77 16.76 27.48
C SER A 355 -13.42 18.15 27.53
N MET A 356 -14.00 18.60 26.41
CA MET A 356 -14.60 19.93 26.28
C MET A 356 -16.07 19.96 26.69
N THR A 357 -16.79 18.88 26.42
CA THR A 357 -18.23 18.81 26.68
C THR A 357 -18.52 18.34 28.11
N ARG A 358 -19.29 19.13 28.86
CA ARG A 358 -19.83 18.72 30.16
C ARG A 358 -21.18 18.06 29.97
N GLY A 359 -21.34 16.83 30.46
CA GLY A 359 -22.62 16.11 30.44
C GLY A 359 -22.51 14.69 29.87
N ILE A 360 -23.66 14.04 29.73
CA ILE A 360 -23.75 12.69 29.16
C ILE A 360 -23.83 12.82 27.64
N LEU A 361 -22.78 12.38 26.94
CA LEU A 361 -22.74 12.32 25.48
C LEU A 361 -23.18 10.93 24.99
N SER A 362 -24.09 10.90 24.02
CA SER A 362 -24.42 9.66 23.32
C SER A 362 -23.43 9.37 22.18
N ILE A 363 -23.41 8.13 21.70
CA ILE A 363 -22.64 7.76 20.50
C ILE A 363 -23.08 8.58 19.28
N LYS A 364 -24.38 8.92 19.20
CA LYS A 364 -24.94 9.73 18.11
C LYS A 364 -24.40 11.15 18.16
N ASP A 365 -24.30 11.76 19.33
CA ASP A 365 -23.77 13.12 19.49
C ASP A 365 -22.29 13.17 19.08
N LEU A 366 -21.49 12.19 19.54
CA LEU A 366 -20.09 12.06 19.12
C LEU A 366 -19.95 11.91 17.60
N SER A 367 -20.82 11.11 16.98
CA SER A 367 -20.82 10.91 15.53
C SER A 367 -21.12 12.20 14.77
N GLN A 368 -22.13 12.95 15.20
CA GLN A 368 -22.50 14.23 14.58
C GLN A 368 -21.44 15.31 14.77
N MET A 369 -20.81 15.40 15.94
CA MET A 369 -19.77 16.40 16.22
C MET A 369 -18.45 16.12 15.47
N THR A 370 -18.13 14.84 15.24
CA THR A 370 -16.82 14.45 14.69
C THR A 370 -16.85 14.06 13.22
N GLY A 371 -18.01 13.66 12.70
CA GLY A 371 -18.15 13.02 11.39
C GLY A 371 -17.72 11.55 11.37
N ILE A 372 -17.35 10.96 12.52
CA ILE A 372 -16.90 9.57 12.61
C ILE A 372 -18.11 8.63 12.69
N ALA A 373 -18.07 7.52 11.96
CA ALA A 373 -19.12 6.51 12.01
C ALA A 373 -19.33 5.96 13.44
N PRO A 374 -20.58 5.67 13.85
CA PRO A 374 -20.87 5.13 15.19
C PRO A 374 -20.09 3.85 15.53
N THR A 375 -19.89 2.97 14.56
CA THR A 375 -19.13 1.72 14.69
C THR A 375 -17.67 1.97 15.06
N ASP A 376 -17.03 2.98 14.45
CA ASP A 376 -15.65 3.36 14.73
C ASP A 376 -15.52 4.05 16.08
N ILE A 377 -16.52 4.85 16.48
CA ILE A 377 -16.59 5.43 17.83
C ILE A 377 -16.70 4.33 18.88
N ILE A 378 -17.61 3.36 18.69
CA ILE A 378 -17.82 2.25 19.62
C ILE A 378 -16.52 1.44 19.77
N SER A 379 -15.90 1.04 18.67
CA SER A 379 -14.65 0.25 18.71
C SER A 379 -13.50 1.02 19.37
N THR A 380 -13.41 2.33 19.12
CA THR A 380 -12.39 3.20 19.74
C THR A 380 -12.61 3.31 21.25
N LEU A 381 -13.84 3.60 21.69
CA LEU A 381 -14.18 3.69 23.12
C LEU A 381 -14.03 2.34 23.84
N GLN A 382 -14.36 1.23 23.18
CA GLN A 382 -14.13 -0.12 23.71
C GLN A 382 -12.65 -0.35 24.00
N SER A 383 -11.77 0.05 23.07
CA SER A 383 -10.33 -0.11 23.26
C SER A 383 -9.76 0.70 24.44
N MET A 384 -10.43 1.79 24.83
CA MET A 384 -10.10 2.64 25.99
C MET A 384 -10.91 2.29 27.26
N ASN A 385 -11.74 1.25 27.23
CA ASN A 385 -12.67 0.89 28.31
C ASN A 385 -13.63 2.02 28.73
N MET A 386 -14.08 2.83 27.77
CA MET A 386 -14.92 4.03 27.97
C MET A 386 -16.39 3.86 27.56
N VAL A 387 -16.80 2.64 27.21
CA VAL A 387 -18.18 2.31 26.82
C VAL A 387 -18.60 1.00 27.47
N LYS A 388 -19.87 0.92 27.88
CA LYS A 388 -20.50 -0.29 28.42
C LYS A 388 -21.68 -0.70 27.56
N TYR A 389 -22.00 -2.00 27.57
CA TYR A 389 -23.20 -2.52 26.93
C TYR A 389 -24.29 -2.70 27.98
N TRP A 390 -25.44 -2.06 27.78
CA TRP A 390 -26.56 -2.08 28.72
C TRP A 390 -27.88 -2.12 27.96
N LYS A 391 -28.75 -3.08 28.29
CA LYS A 391 -30.09 -3.26 27.68
C LYS A 391 -30.09 -3.19 26.14
N GLY A 392 -29.11 -3.82 25.49
CA GLY A 392 -29.02 -3.84 24.03
C GLY A 392 -28.32 -2.63 23.40
N GLN A 393 -27.87 -1.66 24.19
CA GLN A 393 -27.28 -0.41 23.70
C GLN A 393 -25.88 -0.15 24.27
N HIS A 394 -25.04 0.52 23.48
CA HIS A 394 -23.75 1.03 23.93
C HIS A 394 -23.92 2.39 24.61
N VAL A 395 -23.52 2.47 25.87
CA VAL A 395 -23.60 3.68 26.69
C VAL A 395 -22.20 4.18 27.00
N VAL A 396 -21.92 5.43 26.66
CA VAL A 396 -20.64 6.10 26.96
C VAL A 396 -20.55 6.26 28.48
N CYS A 397 -19.50 5.70 29.07
CA CYS A 397 -19.27 5.67 30.52
C CYS A 397 -17.91 6.29 30.80
N VAL A 398 -17.89 7.62 30.87
CA VAL A 398 -16.65 8.40 30.95
C VAL A 398 -16.71 9.33 32.16
N THR A 399 -15.62 9.34 32.93
CA THR A 399 -15.40 10.35 33.98
C THR A 399 -14.25 11.28 33.55
N PRO A 400 -14.21 12.54 34.04
CA PRO A 400 -13.11 13.45 33.75
C PRO A 400 -11.74 12.86 34.09
N LYS A 401 -11.66 12.05 35.16
CA LYS A 401 -10.44 11.35 35.57
C LYS A 401 -9.98 10.34 34.52
N MET A 402 -10.90 9.54 33.97
CA MET A 402 -10.57 8.56 32.91
C MET A 402 -10.04 9.25 31.65
N VAL A 403 -10.60 10.41 31.29
CA VAL A 403 -10.13 11.20 30.15
C VAL A 403 -8.71 11.71 30.40
N ALA A 404 -8.45 12.27 31.59
CA ALA A 404 -7.12 12.74 31.98
C ALA A 404 -6.06 11.62 32.01
N GLU A 405 -6.43 10.42 32.45
CA GLU A 405 -5.58 9.22 32.42
C GLU A 405 -5.22 8.83 30.97
N GLN A 406 -6.17 8.91 30.04
CA GLN A 406 -5.87 8.65 28.61
C GLN A 406 -4.94 9.70 28.01
N PHE A 407 -5.13 10.99 28.33
CA PHE A 407 -4.20 12.04 27.86
C PHE A 407 -2.78 11.87 28.38
N SER A 408 -2.64 11.28 29.57
CA SER A 408 -1.34 11.01 30.21
C SER A 408 -0.71 9.68 29.75
N SER A 409 -1.43 8.86 28.98
CA SER A 409 -0.98 7.56 28.51
C SER A 409 0.09 7.69 27.43
N SER A 410 1.08 6.78 27.43
CA SER A 410 2.11 6.68 26.40
C SER A 410 1.56 6.42 24.98
N HIS A 411 0.34 5.88 24.90
CA HIS A 411 -0.35 5.60 23.65
C HIS A 411 -1.01 6.85 23.06
N PHE A 412 -1.30 7.87 23.88
CA PHE A 412 -1.85 9.12 23.42
C PHE A 412 -0.73 10.03 22.92
N LYS A 413 -0.79 10.40 21.64
CA LYS A 413 0.14 11.34 21.02
C LYS A 413 -0.65 12.39 20.28
N LYS A 414 -0.58 13.63 20.76
CA LYS A 414 -1.13 14.79 20.06
C LYS A 414 -0.57 14.82 18.62
N PRO A 415 -1.43 14.99 17.60
CA PRO A 415 -0.98 15.14 16.22
C PRO A 415 0.02 16.28 16.10
N ARG A 416 1.12 16.04 15.36
CA ARG A 416 2.14 17.06 15.07
C ARG A 416 1.60 18.15 14.15
N LEU A 417 0.74 17.75 13.22
CA LEU A 417 0.08 18.59 12.24
C LEU A 417 -1.43 18.46 12.42
N THR A 418 -2.15 19.55 12.25
CA THR A 418 -3.61 19.62 12.34
C THR A 418 -4.16 20.47 11.20
N ILE A 419 -5.36 20.12 10.73
CA ILE A 419 -6.08 20.95 9.75
C ILE A 419 -6.67 22.17 10.45
N ASP A 420 -6.62 23.30 9.75
CA ASP A 420 -7.34 24.51 10.11
C ASP A 420 -8.59 24.64 9.24
N PRO A 421 -9.80 24.49 9.81
CA PRO A 421 -11.03 24.55 9.03
C PRO A 421 -11.19 25.87 8.26
N ASP A 422 -10.68 26.98 8.80
CA ASP A 422 -10.82 28.31 8.18
C ASP A 422 -9.94 28.48 6.93
N ALA A 423 -8.94 27.61 6.75
CA ALA A 423 -8.08 27.59 5.59
C ALA A 423 -8.60 26.70 4.45
N ILE A 424 -9.75 26.03 4.64
CA ILE A 424 -10.38 25.20 3.62
C ILE A 424 -11.22 26.08 2.68
N ARG A 425 -10.90 26.02 1.38
CA ARG A 425 -11.59 26.70 0.30
C ARG A 425 -12.31 25.68 -0.57
N TRP A 426 -13.32 25.05 0.02
CA TRP A 426 -14.04 23.95 -0.61
C TRP A 426 -15.53 24.01 -0.28
N THR A 427 -16.35 23.60 -1.24
CA THR A 427 -17.80 23.49 -1.08
C THR A 427 -18.27 22.13 -1.60
N PRO A 428 -19.20 21.45 -0.90
CA PRO A 428 -19.75 20.19 -1.36
C PRO A 428 -20.28 20.27 -2.80
N PRO A 429 -19.98 19.28 -3.66
CA PRO A 429 -20.61 19.18 -4.97
C PRO A 429 -22.12 19.13 -4.82
N LEU A 430 -22.84 19.80 -5.72
CA LEU A 430 -24.29 19.68 -5.81
C LEU A 430 -24.63 18.22 -6.14
N LYS A 431 -25.25 17.50 -5.20
CA LYS A 431 -25.75 16.15 -5.47
C LYS A 431 -26.70 16.22 -6.65
N GLN A 432 -26.35 15.59 -7.77
CA GLN A 432 -27.31 15.39 -8.84
C GLN A 432 -28.43 14.53 -8.25
N GLY A 433 -29.64 15.09 -8.19
CA GLY A 433 -30.80 14.35 -7.71
C GLY A 433 -30.98 13.07 -8.53
N PRO A 434 -31.66 12.04 -8.00
CA PRO A 434 -31.87 10.80 -8.72
C PRO A 434 -32.49 11.13 -10.08
N SER A 435 -31.78 10.76 -11.15
CA SER A 435 -32.29 10.84 -12.51
C SER A 435 -33.62 10.09 -12.53
N ALA A 436 -34.70 10.82 -12.76
CA ALA A 436 -36.03 10.26 -12.83
C ALA A 436 -36.01 9.15 -13.88
N LYS A 437 -36.06 7.89 -13.42
CA LYS A 437 -36.25 6.74 -14.31
C LYS A 437 -37.55 6.99 -15.06
N VAL A 438 -37.43 7.40 -16.32
CA VAL A 438 -38.53 7.44 -17.27
C VAL A 438 -39.06 6.01 -17.35
N LYS A 439 -40.22 5.79 -16.74
CA LYS A 439 -41.00 4.57 -16.97
C LYS A 439 -41.30 4.53 -18.47
N LYS A 440 -40.71 3.57 -19.17
CA LYS A 440 -41.26 3.05 -20.42
C LYS A 440 -42.14 1.87 -20.09
#